data_AF-A0A6M2DMN3-F1
#
_entry.id   AF-A0A6M2DMN3-F1
#
_cell.length_a   1.000
_cell.length_b   1.000
_cell.length_c   1.000
_cell.angle_alpha   90.00
_cell.angle_beta   90.00
_cell.angle_gamma   90.00
#
_symmetry.space_group_name_H-M   'P 1'
#
loop_
_entity.id
_entity.type
_entity.pdbx_description
1 polymer ?
#
loop_
_entity_poly.entity_id
_entity_poly.type
_entity_poly.pdbx_seq_one_letter_code
_entity_poly.pdbx_strand_id
1 'polypeptide(L)'
;DAAAGHRDSQDIKVFEELPPKLGIQRNELAEVGNYLREVIASAQFVPRMSVLDNKYSLPLINLKQLEDLEATLANTDIAKDLAFQLSLVGGDTIRKKINLILRKALSRSICLLYSGQGRKGKKNFSALRLHNVVLDAVRLTFPCDTEEEVLKTISYTLASARDWDGGKRLRDAKLI
;
A
#
# COMPACT_ATOMS: atom_id res chain seq x y z
N ASP A 1 -11.55 -16.14 35.55
CA ASP A 1 -11.78 -14.85 36.22
C ASP A 1 -10.51 -14.04 36.37
N ALA A 2 -10.66 -12.74 36.11
CA ALA A 2 -9.83 -11.59 36.53
C ALA A 2 -8.36 -11.52 36.06
N ALA A 3 -8.12 -11.05 34.83
CA ALA A 3 -6.82 -10.51 34.40
C ALA A 3 -6.92 -9.33 33.41
N ALA A 4 -7.96 -8.49 33.53
CA ALA A 4 -8.25 -7.40 32.57
C ALA A 4 -8.38 -6.01 33.22
N GLY A 5 -7.66 -5.72 34.30
CA GLY A 5 -7.86 -4.47 35.08
C GLY A 5 -6.61 -3.69 35.46
N HIS A 6 -5.47 -3.85 34.79
CA HIS A 6 -4.20 -3.26 35.28
C HIS A 6 -3.36 -2.48 34.26
N ARG A 7 -3.91 -2.16 33.07
CA ARG A 7 -3.17 -1.39 32.05
C ARG A 7 -3.63 0.05 31.83
N ASP A 8 -4.80 0.44 32.35
CA ASP A 8 -5.32 1.82 32.15
C ASP A 8 -4.70 2.87 33.09
N SER A 9 -4.01 2.47 34.16
CA SER A 9 -3.55 3.42 35.19
C SER A 9 -2.13 3.98 34.98
N GLN A 10 -1.36 3.48 34.01
CA GLN A 10 0.01 3.98 33.76
C GLN A 10 0.09 5.07 32.69
N ASP A 11 -0.80 5.08 31.69
CA ASP A 11 -0.77 6.07 30.61
C ASP A 11 -1.22 7.48 31.05
N ILE A 12 -1.90 7.59 32.20
CA ILE A 12 -2.34 8.88 32.76
C ILE A 12 -1.16 9.67 33.37
N LYS A 13 -0.08 8.99 33.79
CA LYS A 13 1.04 9.64 34.49
C LYS A 13 2.05 10.35 33.60
N VAL A 14 2.03 10.11 32.28
CA VAL A 14 3.01 10.70 31.35
C VAL A 14 2.75 12.21 31.11
N PHE A 15 1.53 12.69 31.37
CA PHE A 15 1.17 14.10 31.16
C PHE A 15 1.47 15.04 32.35
N GLU A 16 1.88 14.50 33.51
CA GLU A 16 2.18 15.34 34.68
C GLU A 16 3.56 16.02 34.61
N GLU A 17 4.50 15.51 33.82
CA GLU A 17 5.90 15.97 33.79
C GLU A 17 6.32 16.68 32.49
N LEU A 18 5.38 17.30 31.76
CA LEU A 18 5.73 18.13 30.60
C LEU A 18 6.28 19.50 31.06
N PRO A 19 7.51 19.89 30.67
CA PRO A 19 8.11 21.14 31.10
C PRO A 19 7.32 22.36 30.58
N PRO A 20 7.27 23.47 31.33
CA PRO A 20 6.47 24.65 31.02
C PRO A 20 7.13 25.51 29.93
N LYS A 21 7.27 24.97 28.71
CA LYS A 21 7.89 25.68 27.57
C LYS A 21 7.02 25.79 26.33
N LEU A 22 5.75 25.44 26.41
CA LEU A 22 4.75 25.80 25.42
C LEU A 22 3.63 26.51 26.16
N GLY A 23 3.37 27.78 25.83
CA GLY A 23 2.32 28.61 26.44
C GLY A 23 0.90 28.18 26.10
N ILE A 24 0.66 26.87 25.97
CA ILE A 24 -0.64 26.25 25.74
C ILE A 24 -1.19 25.90 27.12
N GLN A 25 -2.39 26.40 27.43
CA GLN A 25 -2.98 26.13 28.74
C GLN A 25 -3.37 24.64 28.82
N ARG A 26 -3.12 23.98 29.95
CA ARG A 26 -3.45 22.56 30.17
C ARG A 26 -4.88 22.19 29.77
N ASN A 27 -5.82 23.13 29.95
CA ASN A 27 -7.23 22.95 29.62
C ASN A 27 -7.46 22.83 28.10
N GLU A 28 -6.76 23.61 27.28
CA GLU A 28 -6.85 23.58 25.82
C GLU A 28 -6.33 22.23 25.28
N LEU A 29 -5.25 21.71 25.86
CA LEU A 29 -4.70 20.40 25.52
C LEU A 29 -5.66 19.25 25.89
N ALA A 30 -6.37 19.37 27.02
CA ALA A 30 -7.36 18.40 27.44
C ALA A 30 -8.58 18.38 26.52
N GLU A 31 -9.04 19.56 26.08
CA GLU A 31 -10.14 19.69 25.11
C GLU A 31 -9.79 19.06 23.77
N VAL A 32 -8.59 19.32 23.24
CA VAL A 32 -8.10 18.67 22.01
C VAL A 32 -8.03 17.15 22.19
N GLY A 33 -7.54 16.67 23.34
CA GLY A 33 -7.47 15.24 23.65
C GLY A 33 -8.85 14.57 23.70
N ASN A 34 -9.86 15.25 24.25
CA ASN A 34 -11.24 14.75 24.30
C ASN A 34 -11.88 14.73 22.92
N TYR A 35 -11.70 15.80 22.14
CA TYR A 35 -12.18 15.87 20.76
C TYR A 35 -11.59 14.76 19.90
N LEU A 36 -10.27 14.54 19.98
CA LEU A 36 -9.61 13.44 19.24
C LEU A 36 -10.14 12.07 19.66
N ARG A 37 -10.39 11.84 20.95
CA ARG A 37 -11.01 10.60 21.45
C ARG A 37 -12.41 10.39 20.88
N GLU A 38 -13.23 11.43 20.85
CA GLU A 38 -14.58 11.36 20.32
C GLU A 38 -14.58 11.13 18.80
N VAL A 39 -13.67 11.78 18.07
CA VAL A 39 -13.46 11.54 16.63
C VAL A 39 -12.97 10.12 16.36
N ILE A 40 -12.04 9.58 17.17
CA ILE A 40 -11.57 8.20 17.04
C ILE A 40 -12.66 7.19 17.41
N ALA A 41 -13.46 7.46 18.45
CA ALA A 41 -14.53 6.58 18.90
C ALA A 41 -15.75 6.60 17.95
N SER A 42 -16.01 7.74 17.31
CA SER A 42 -17.04 7.88 16.26
C SER A 42 -16.54 7.40 14.90
N ALA A 43 -15.23 7.36 14.67
CA ALA A 43 -14.64 6.68 13.54
C ALA A 43 -14.90 5.18 13.70
N GLN A 44 -15.91 4.68 12.97
CA GLN A 44 -16.15 3.25 12.86
C GLN A 44 -14.88 2.61 12.28
N PHE A 45 -14.05 1.99 13.12
CA PHE A 45 -13.10 0.98 12.64
C PHE A 45 -13.94 -0.21 12.22
N VAL A 46 -14.45 -0.15 10.99
CA VAL A 46 -14.99 -1.31 10.31
C VAL A 46 -13.76 -2.05 9.82
N PRO A 47 -13.41 -3.22 10.36
CA PRO A 47 -12.41 -4.06 9.73
C PRO A 47 -12.98 -4.34 8.33
N ARG A 48 -12.40 -3.68 7.33
CA ARG A 48 -12.92 -3.77 5.98
C ARG A 48 -12.56 -5.16 5.49
N MET A 49 -13.49 -6.10 5.70
CA MET A 49 -13.41 -7.42 5.10
C MET A 49 -13.22 -7.20 3.61
N SER A 50 -12.13 -7.78 3.14
CA SER A 50 -11.61 -7.81 1.79
C SER A 50 -12.72 -8.03 0.76
N VAL A 51 -13.19 -6.95 0.13
CA VAL A 51 -14.09 -7.02 -1.05
C VAL A 51 -13.48 -7.89 -2.17
N LEU A 52 -12.16 -8.09 -2.14
CA LEU A 52 -11.42 -8.88 -3.11
C LEU A 52 -11.35 -10.39 -2.82
N ASP A 53 -11.68 -10.86 -1.61
CA ASP A 53 -11.43 -12.26 -1.24
C ASP A 53 -12.22 -13.28 -2.09
N ASN A 54 -13.22 -12.83 -2.85
CA ASN A 54 -13.94 -13.67 -3.79
C ASN A 54 -14.10 -13.10 -5.22
N LYS A 55 -13.56 -11.90 -5.53
CA LYS A 55 -13.84 -11.23 -6.82
C LYS A 55 -12.69 -11.31 -7.82
N TYR A 56 -11.43 -11.36 -7.36
CA TYR A 56 -10.27 -11.44 -8.24
C TYR A 56 -9.23 -12.40 -7.69
N SER A 57 -8.83 -13.37 -8.53
CA SER A 57 -7.66 -14.20 -8.25
C SER A 57 -6.41 -13.43 -8.67
N LEU A 58 -5.66 -12.93 -7.68
CA LEU A 58 -4.32 -12.40 -7.90
C LEU A 58 -3.29 -13.55 -7.87
N PRO A 59 -2.21 -13.49 -8.67
CA PRO A 59 -1.87 -12.43 -9.61
C PRO A 59 -2.69 -12.47 -10.90
N LEU A 60 -2.91 -11.32 -11.54
CA LEU A 60 -3.59 -11.24 -12.84
C LEU A 60 -2.72 -11.86 -13.94
N ILE A 61 -3.26 -12.83 -14.68
CA ILE A 61 -2.53 -13.67 -15.64
C ILE A 61 -2.71 -13.24 -17.10
N ASN A 62 -3.77 -12.48 -17.42
CA ASN A 62 -4.09 -12.04 -18.77
C ASN A 62 -4.66 -10.61 -18.80
N LEU A 63 -4.70 -10.01 -20.00
CA LEU A 63 -5.15 -8.63 -20.19
C LEU A 63 -6.63 -8.44 -19.85
N LYS A 64 -7.47 -9.46 -20.09
CA LYS A 64 -8.90 -9.40 -19.77
C LYS A 64 -9.14 -9.23 -18.28
N GLN A 65 -8.42 -10.00 -17.45
CA GLN A 65 -8.47 -9.85 -15.99
C GLN A 65 -7.99 -8.48 -15.52
N LEU A 66 -6.96 -7.91 -16.17
CA LEU A 66 -6.51 -6.56 -15.88
C LEU A 66 -7.57 -5.51 -16.26
N GLU A 67 -8.20 -5.64 -17.43
CA GLU A 67 -9.28 -4.76 -17.88
C GLU A 67 -10.51 -4.82 -16.94
N ASP A 68 -10.90 -6.02 -16.51
CA ASP A 68 -12.01 -6.22 -15.59
C ASP A 68 -11.72 -5.64 -14.19
N LEU A 69 -10.46 -5.73 -13.74
CA LEU A 69 -10.01 -5.06 -12.52
C LEU A 69 -10.04 -3.53 -12.70
N GLU A 70 -9.50 -3.01 -13.80
CA GLU A 70 -9.47 -1.57 -14.09
C GLU A 70 -10.87 -0.95 -14.14
N ALA A 71 -11.85 -1.66 -14.72
CA ALA A 71 -13.25 -1.23 -14.71
C ALA A 71 -13.82 -1.17 -13.29
N THR A 72 -13.44 -2.11 -12.42
CA THR A 72 -13.91 -2.17 -11.04
C THR A 72 -13.21 -1.16 -10.13
N LEU A 73 -11.95 -0.85 -10.39
CA LEU A 73 -11.20 0.21 -9.73
C LEU A 73 -11.72 1.62 -10.04
N ALA A 74 -12.70 1.76 -10.94
CA ALA A 74 -13.47 3.00 -11.07
C ALA A 74 -14.28 3.32 -9.79
N ASN A 75 -14.60 2.31 -8.98
CA ASN A 75 -15.15 2.51 -7.65
C ASN A 75 -14.02 2.83 -6.65
N THR A 76 -14.03 4.04 -6.10
CA THR A 76 -13.00 4.55 -5.19
C THR A 76 -12.90 3.76 -3.89
N ASP A 77 -14.01 3.22 -3.40
CA ASP A 77 -14.00 2.42 -2.18
C ASP A 77 -13.26 1.11 -2.47
N ILE A 78 -13.53 0.45 -3.59
CA ILE A 78 -12.81 -0.78 -3.97
C ILE A 78 -11.31 -0.49 -4.19
N ALA A 79 -10.97 0.65 -4.79
CA ALA A 79 -9.57 1.05 -4.98
C ALA A 79 -8.84 1.23 -3.64
N LYS A 80 -9.46 1.92 -2.67
CA LYS A 80 -8.92 2.07 -1.31
C LYS A 80 -8.74 0.73 -0.59
N ASP A 81 -9.66 -0.21 -0.81
CA ASP A 81 -9.55 -1.57 -0.26
C ASP A 81 -8.35 -2.32 -0.79
N LEU A 82 -8.21 -2.34 -2.12
CA LEU A 82 -7.07 -3.00 -2.73
C LEU A 82 -5.76 -2.34 -2.29
N ALA A 83 -5.72 -1.01 -2.20
CA ALA A 83 -4.55 -0.29 -1.71
C ALA A 83 -4.21 -0.69 -0.27
N PHE A 84 -5.19 -0.76 0.61
CA PHE A 84 -4.99 -1.23 1.98
C PHE A 84 -4.46 -2.67 2.01
N GLN A 85 -5.06 -3.60 1.26
CA GLN A 85 -4.60 -4.98 1.19
C GLN A 85 -3.17 -5.12 0.64
N LEU A 86 -2.83 -4.37 -0.41
CA LEU A 86 -1.48 -4.35 -0.97
C LEU A 86 -0.49 -3.68 0.00
N SER A 87 -0.95 -2.78 0.88
CA SER A 87 -0.12 -2.20 1.93
C SER A 87 0.31 -3.22 2.99
N LEU A 88 -0.41 -4.32 3.15
CA LEU A 88 -0.02 -5.42 4.04
C LEU A 88 1.10 -6.30 3.48
N VAL A 89 1.47 -6.13 2.20
CA VAL A 89 2.60 -6.84 1.60
C VAL A 89 3.90 -6.37 2.27
N GLY A 90 4.79 -7.30 2.62
CA GLY A 90 6.05 -6.97 3.29
C GLY A 90 7.02 -6.11 2.45
N GLY A 91 8.15 -5.77 3.04
CA GLY A 91 9.21 -4.98 2.42
C GLY A 91 9.67 -3.84 3.33
N ASP A 92 10.95 -3.87 3.69
CA ASP A 92 11.63 -2.88 4.55
C ASP A 92 12.09 -1.62 3.78
N THR A 93 12.01 -1.65 2.45
CA THR A 93 12.38 -0.55 1.56
C THR A 93 11.32 -0.40 0.48
N ILE A 94 11.15 0.83 -0.04
CA ILE A 94 10.25 1.13 -1.16
C ILE A 94 10.45 0.18 -2.34
N ARG A 95 11.71 -0.12 -2.69
CA ARG A 95 12.06 -1.03 -3.79
C ARG A 95 11.55 -2.45 -3.57
N LYS A 96 11.81 -3.02 -2.39
CA LYS A 96 11.34 -4.38 -2.07
C LYS A 96 9.82 -4.42 -1.96
N LYS A 97 9.21 -3.42 -1.32
CA LYS A 97 7.76 -3.28 -1.19
C LYS A 97 7.07 -3.27 -2.55
N ILE A 98 7.48 -2.37 -3.45
CA ILE A 98 6.90 -2.28 -4.81
C ILE A 98 7.13 -3.56 -5.60
N ASN A 99 8.30 -4.21 -5.46
CA ASN A 99 8.56 -5.50 -6.11
C ASN A 99 7.56 -6.57 -5.65
N LEU A 100 7.36 -6.70 -4.34
CA LEU A 100 6.45 -7.68 -3.77
C LEU A 100 4.99 -7.37 -4.10
N ILE A 101 4.59 -6.10 -4.06
CA ILE A 101 3.25 -5.65 -4.47
C ILE A 101 2.98 -6.04 -5.92
N LEU A 102 3.89 -5.70 -6.84
CA LEU A 102 3.69 -6.01 -8.26
C LEU A 102 3.70 -7.52 -8.54
N ARG A 103 4.52 -8.31 -7.83
CA ARG A 103 4.48 -9.78 -7.91
C ARG A 103 3.20 -10.39 -7.36
N LYS A 104 2.61 -9.79 -6.32
CA LYS A 104 1.32 -10.22 -5.79
C LYS A 104 0.20 -9.86 -6.75
N ALA A 105 0.24 -8.67 -7.35
CA ALA A 105 -0.83 -8.15 -8.19
C ALA A 105 -0.81 -8.72 -9.62
N LEU A 106 0.37 -8.90 -10.23
CA LEU A 106 0.51 -9.17 -11.66
C LEU A 106 1.46 -10.34 -11.91
N SER A 107 1.09 -11.17 -12.87
CA SER A 107 1.96 -12.22 -13.37
C SER A 107 3.13 -11.62 -14.16
N ARG A 108 4.21 -12.40 -14.29
CA ARG A 108 5.37 -12.05 -15.11
C ARG A 108 4.98 -11.70 -16.56
N SER A 109 4.06 -12.47 -17.17
CA SER A 109 3.60 -12.23 -18.53
C SER A 109 2.96 -10.86 -18.68
N ILE A 110 2.14 -10.42 -17.72
CA ILE A 110 1.56 -9.08 -17.72
C ILE A 110 2.61 -8.00 -17.49
N CYS A 111 3.49 -8.15 -16.51
CA CYS A 111 4.53 -7.15 -16.26
C CYS A 111 5.42 -6.90 -17.49
N LEU A 112 5.68 -7.92 -18.31
CA LEU A 112 6.49 -7.78 -19.51
C LEU A 112 5.85 -6.89 -20.58
N LEU A 113 4.52 -6.79 -20.63
CA LEU A 113 3.76 -5.97 -21.58
C LEU A 113 3.79 -4.48 -21.25
N TYR A 114 4.16 -4.12 -20.01
CA TYR A 114 4.09 -2.76 -19.51
C TYR A 114 5.48 -2.18 -19.22
N SER A 115 5.54 -0.85 -19.25
CA SER A 115 6.60 -0.06 -18.63
C SER A 115 5.96 1.11 -17.91
N GLY A 116 6.71 1.77 -17.02
CA GLY A 116 6.15 2.87 -16.22
C GLY A 116 5.45 3.96 -17.05
N GLN A 117 6.00 4.32 -18.21
CA GLN A 117 5.49 5.38 -19.09
C GLN A 117 5.31 4.95 -20.57
N GLY A 118 5.18 3.65 -20.85
CA GLY A 118 4.93 3.18 -22.23
C GLY A 118 6.14 3.23 -23.21
N ARG A 119 7.36 2.99 -22.71
CA ARG A 119 8.60 3.00 -23.51
C ARG A 119 8.81 1.68 -24.27
N LYS A 120 9.54 1.75 -25.39
CA LYS A 120 9.97 0.59 -26.21
C LYS A 120 8.81 -0.29 -26.70
N GLY A 121 7.72 0.34 -27.14
CA GLY A 121 6.53 -0.37 -27.65
C GLY A 121 5.70 -1.07 -26.57
N LYS A 122 6.01 -0.87 -25.28
CA LYS A 122 5.22 -1.40 -24.15
C LYS A 122 4.06 -0.48 -23.80
N LYS A 123 3.04 -1.01 -23.14
CA LYS A 123 1.91 -0.24 -22.61
C LYS A 123 2.34 0.63 -21.43
N ASN A 124 1.61 1.74 -21.21
CA ASN A 124 1.85 2.68 -20.12
C ASN A 124 1.20 2.21 -18.82
N PHE A 125 2.00 1.87 -17.81
CA PHE A 125 1.50 1.45 -16.50
C PHE A 125 0.95 2.63 -15.69
N SER A 126 1.56 3.81 -15.76
CA SER A 126 1.10 4.98 -14.99
C SER A 126 -0.28 5.48 -15.40
N ALA A 127 -0.78 5.04 -16.56
CA ALA A 127 -2.12 5.34 -17.03
C ALA A 127 -3.21 4.42 -16.45
N LEU A 128 -2.84 3.36 -15.73
CA LEU A 128 -3.78 2.42 -15.10
C LEU A 128 -4.25 2.95 -13.74
N ARG A 129 -5.49 2.66 -13.35
CA ARG A 129 -5.97 2.90 -11.98
C ARG A 129 -5.20 2.07 -10.96
N LEU A 130 -4.77 0.87 -11.34
CA LEU A 130 -3.88 0.04 -10.54
C LEU A 130 -2.57 0.75 -10.17
N HIS A 131 -2.07 1.69 -10.99
CA HIS A 131 -0.91 2.50 -10.60
C HIS A 131 -1.20 3.34 -9.35
N ASN A 132 -2.34 4.02 -9.31
CA ASN A 132 -2.76 4.83 -8.17
C ASN A 132 -2.96 3.97 -6.93
N VAL A 133 -3.55 2.79 -7.08
CA VAL A 133 -3.68 1.81 -5.99
C VAL A 133 -2.32 1.41 -5.42
N VAL A 134 -1.32 1.14 -6.28
CA VAL A 134 0.05 0.81 -5.83
C VAL A 134 0.69 2.00 -5.12
N LEU A 135 0.49 3.22 -5.64
CA LEU A 135 0.97 4.45 -5.01
C LEU A 135 0.39 4.63 -3.60
N ASP A 136 -0.92 4.48 -3.45
CA ASP A 136 -1.61 4.59 -2.17
C ASP A 136 -1.15 3.50 -1.20
N ALA A 137 -1.00 2.26 -1.67
CA ALA A 137 -0.50 1.14 -0.87
C ALA A 137 0.92 1.39 -0.33
N VAL A 138 1.79 1.99 -1.15
CA VAL A 138 3.16 2.36 -0.74
C VAL A 138 3.13 3.47 0.29
N ARG A 139 2.33 4.52 0.08
CA ARG A 139 2.24 5.68 0.99
C ARG A 139 1.66 5.34 2.36
N LEU A 140 0.85 4.28 2.46
CA LEU A 140 0.43 3.74 3.76
C LEU A 140 1.59 3.20 4.60
N THR A 141 2.69 2.76 3.97
CA THR A 141 3.91 2.28 4.66
C THR A 141 5.03 3.31 4.67
N PHE A 142 5.15 4.11 3.61
CA PHE A 142 6.21 5.10 3.41
C PHE A 142 5.57 6.46 3.05
N PRO A 143 5.05 7.22 4.04
CA PRO A 143 4.22 8.42 3.77
C PRO A 143 4.94 9.58 3.09
N CYS A 144 6.28 9.64 3.20
CA CYS A 144 7.08 10.75 2.67
C CYS A 144 7.54 10.54 1.22
N ASP A 145 7.28 9.38 0.61
CA ASP A 145 7.75 9.09 -0.73
C ASP A 145 6.94 9.83 -1.81
N THR A 146 7.67 10.41 -2.77
CA THR A 146 7.07 11.13 -3.89
C THR A 146 6.49 10.17 -4.91
N GLU A 147 5.48 10.65 -5.65
CA GLU A 147 4.91 9.90 -6.76
C GLU A 147 5.97 9.56 -7.83
N GLU A 148 6.91 10.47 -8.07
CA GLU A 148 8.03 10.26 -8.99
C GLU A 148 8.92 9.09 -8.56
N GLU A 149 9.31 9.01 -7.29
CA GLU A 149 10.18 7.94 -6.80
C GLU A 149 9.46 6.57 -6.82
N VAL A 150 8.16 6.56 -6.52
CA VAL A 150 7.31 5.37 -6.68
C VAL A 150 7.24 4.93 -8.14
N LEU A 151 6.94 5.84 -9.07
CA LEU A 151 6.84 5.54 -10.50
C LEU A 151 8.18 5.07 -11.09
N LYS A 152 9.28 5.69 -10.69
CA LYS A 152 10.64 5.28 -11.05
C LYS A 152 10.93 3.86 -10.56
N THR A 153 10.57 3.55 -9.32
CA THR A 153 10.76 2.21 -8.75
C THR A 153 9.86 1.15 -9.40
N ILE A 154 8.61 1.49 -9.74
CA ILE A 154 7.72 0.66 -10.56
C ILE A 154 8.37 0.39 -11.92
N SER A 155 8.91 1.43 -12.57
CA SER A 155 9.57 1.31 -13.88
C SER A 155 10.75 0.34 -13.85
N TYR A 156 11.61 0.45 -12.83
CA TYR A 156 12.70 -0.51 -12.62
C TYR A 156 12.18 -1.93 -12.37
N THR A 157 11.13 -2.07 -11.58
CA THR A 157 10.53 -3.36 -11.24
C THR A 157 9.95 -4.04 -12.48
N LEU A 158 9.20 -3.33 -13.32
CA LEU A 158 8.67 -3.84 -14.58
C LEU A 158 9.77 -4.19 -15.58
N ALA A 159 10.85 -3.40 -15.64
CA ALA A 159 12.02 -3.73 -16.46
C ALA A 159 12.71 -5.01 -15.98
N SER A 160 12.74 -5.27 -14.67
CA SER A 160 13.29 -6.48 -14.07
C SER A 160 12.42 -7.73 -14.25
N ALA A 161 11.17 -7.59 -14.71
CA ALA A 161 10.22 -8.70 -14.81
C ALA A 161 10.71 -9.85 -15.71
N ARG A 162 11.57 -9.55 -16.69
CA ARG A 162 12.21 -10.57 -17.54
C ARG A 162 13.00 -11.59 -16.72
N ASP A 163 13.54 -11.17 -15.58
CA ASP A 163 14.45 -11.93 -14.73
C ASP A 163 13.71 -12.75 -13.66
N TRP A 164 12.40 -12.52 -13.52
CA TRP A 164 11.57 -13.21 -12.55
C TRP A 164 11.48 -14.70 -12.86
N ASP A 165 11.22 -15.48 -11.82
CA ASP A 165 10.93 -16.93 -11.88
C ASP A 165 12.04 -17.75 -12.57
N GLY A 166 13.30 -17.34 -12.35
CA GLY A 166 14.46 -18.00 -12.93
C GLY A 166 14.91 -17.44 -14.28
N GLY A 167 14.24 -16.41 -14.81
CA GLY A 167 14.60 -15.78 -16.08
C GLY A 167 16.05 -15.27 -16.15
N LYS A 168 16.63 -14.84 -15.02
CA LYS A 168 18.06 -14.51 -14.95
C LYS A 168 18.94 -15.73 -15.25
N ARG A 169 18.71 -16.85 -14.55
CA ARG A 169 19.46 -18.10 -14.74
C ARG A 169 19.36 -18.60 -16.18
N LEU A 170 18.17 -18.51 -16.78
CA LEU A 170 17.95 -18.94 -18.17
C LEU A 170 18.74 -18.10 -19.18
N ARG A 171 18.81 -16.78 -18.99
CA ARG A 171 19.64 -15.92 -19.85
C ARG A 171 21.13 -16.12 -19.65
N ASP A 172 21.56 -16.27 -18.40
CA ASP A 172 22.96 -16.55 -18.08
C ASP A 172 23.38 -17.90 -18.72
N ALA A 173 22.45 -18.85 -18.82
CA ALA A 173 22.58 -20.11 -19.53
C ALA A 173 22.31 -20.03 -21.06
N LYS A 174 22.02 -18.83 -21.62
CA LYS A 174 21.70 -18.58 -23.04
C LYS A 174 20.50 -19.40 -23.59
N LEU A 175 19.53 -19.73 -22.74
CA LEU A 175 18.34 -20.51 -23.12
C LEU A 175 17.15 -19.65 -23.58
N ILE A 176 17.20 -18.33 -23.36
CA ILE A 176 16.21 -17.31 -23.76
C ILE A 176 16.87 -15.96 -24.03
#